data_AF-A0A8H6ZMA1-F1
#
_entry.id   AF-A0A8H6ZMA1-F1
#
_cell.length_a   1.000
_cell.length_b   1.000
_cell.length_c   1.000
_cell.angle_alpha   90.00
_cell.angle_beta   90.00
_cell.angle_gamma   90.00
#
_symmetry.space_group_name_H-M   'P 1'
#
loop_
_entity.id
_entity.type
_entity.pdbx_description
1 polymer ?
#
loop_
_entity_poly.entity_id
_entity_poly.type
_entity_poly.pdbx_seq_one_letter_code
_entity_poly.pdbx_strand_id
1 'polypeptide(L)'
;MFAGHTEVSTPIQDDPMSRQRHTTVEDIFDEEVSELTSPGDPRNLARFVERFPMEPHRLQKGTTQFEQWQSENVRAGRDEWYPFASESEWETVGWLVANVGQSAIEEYLKLDITKKQSNLSFSSKYKLNKKLNELPTGPDWECETISITGDRVDKHGHAFVEEVELWRRDPVECVCELIGNPAFKDYLAYLPEHVYGDASGENRLYDEMWTAEWWWKIQDEPLNP
;
A
#
# COMPACT_ATOMS: atom_id res chain seq x y z
N MET A 1 21.14 69.35 -3.27
CA MET A 1 19.92 68.68 -2.77
C MET A 1 19.18 68.19 -4.01
N PHE A 2 19.06 66.92 -4.34
CA PHE A 2 19.10 65.66 -3.60
C PHE A 2 20.15 64.72 -4.19
N ALA A 3 20.87 63.99 -3.33
CA ALA A 3 21.79 62.94 -3.74
C ALA A 3 21.02 61.61 -3.83
N GLY A 4 20.98 61.01 -5.02
CA GLY A 4 20.56 59.63 -5.21
C GLY A 4 21.75 58.72 -4.93
N HIS A 5 21.66 57.92 -3.86
CA HIS A 5 22.57 56.80 -3.64
C HIS A 5 22.07 55.59 -4.42
N THR A 6 22.87 55.19 -5.40
CA THR A 6 22.78 53.92 -6.11
C THR A 6 23.31 52.83 -5.18
N GLU A 7 22.46 51.96 -4.64
CA GLU A 7 22.92 50.73 -4.00
C GLU A 7 23.08 49.61 -5.04
N VAL A 8 24.29 49.09 -5.08
CA VAL A 8 24.77 47.99 -5.91
C VAL A 8 24.18 46.68 -5.36
N SER A 9 23.43 45.95 -6.19
CA SER A 9 23.07 44.56 -5.91
C SER A 9 24.33 43.69 -5.95
N THR A 10 24.75 43.20 -4.78
CA THR A 10 25.71 42.10 -4.66
C THR A 10 25.03 40.76 -4.98
N PRO A 11 25.69 39.86 -5.72
CA PRO A 11 25.10 38.57 -6.11
C PRO A 11 25.05 37.61 -4.92
N ILE A 12 23.92 36.91 -4.78
CA ILE A 12 23.71 35.83 -3.83
C ILE A 12 24.72 34.72 -4.16
N GLN A 13 25.62 34.43 -3.22
CA GLN A 13 26.50 33.26 -3.28
C GLN A 13 25.67 32.02 -2.96
N ASP A 14 25.58 31.10 -3.94
CA ASP A 14 25.06 29.76 -3.72
C ASP A 14 25.94 29.02 -2.70
N ASP A 15 25.34 28.66 -1.56
CA ASP A 15 25.97 27.82 -0.54
C ASP A 15 25.99 26.35 -1.03
N PRO A 16 27.17 25.75 -1.27
CA PRO A 16 27.28 24.42 -1.87
C PRO A 16 26.90 23.25 -0.93
N MET A 17 26.25 23.53 0.21
CA MET A 17 25.88 22.52 1.21
C MET A 17 24.38 22.25 1.37
N SER A 18 23.51 22.81 0.52
CA SER A 18 22.11 22.37 0.43
C SER A 18 22.02 21.04 -0.33
N ARG A 19 22.49 19.95 0.28
CA ARG A 19 22.02 18.62 -0.08
C ARG A 19 20.63 18.49 0.49
N GLN A 20 19.60 18.65 -0.35
CA GLN A 20 18.27 18.10 -0.07
C GLN A 20 18.47 16.63 0.30
N ARG A 21 18.41 16.35 1.59
CA ARG A 21 18.32 15.00 2.11
C ARG A 21 16.89 14.58 1.85
N HIS A 22 16.65 14.06 0.66
CA HIS A 22 15.43 13.30 0.42
C HIS A 22 15.42 12.15 1.42
N THR A 23 14.34 12.04 2.19
CA THR A 23 14.00 10.83 2.91
C THR A 23 13.91 9.71 1.89
N THR A 24 14.87 8.80 1.90
CA THR A 24 14.74 7.54 1.19
C THR A 24 13.79 6.67 2.00
N VAL A 25 12.76 6.14 1.34
CA VAL A 25 12.00 5.00 1.89
C VAL A 25 13.04 3.92 2.14
N GLU A 26 13.27 3.57 3.41
CA GLU A 26 14.03 2.37 3.70
C GLU A 26 13.20 1.20 3.16
N ASP A 27 13.80 0.41 2.28
CA ASP A 27 13.27 -0.89 1.93
C ASP A 27 13.21 -1.70 3.23
N ILE A 28 12.01 -1.84 3.79
CA ILE A 28 11.76 -2.92 4.74
C ILE A 28 11.92 -4.17 3.87
N PHE A 29 13.05 -4.85 4.03
CA PHE A 29 13.18 -6.20 3.53
C PHE A 29 12.06 -6.98 4.20
N ASP A 30 11.02 -7.32 3.44
CA ASP A 30 10.21 -8.48 3.77
C ASP A 30 11.24 -9.58 4.00
N GLU A 31 11.31 -10.09 5.24
CA GLU A 31 12.08 -11.30 5.48
C GLU A 31 11.56 -12.30 4.47
N GLU A 32 12.41 -12.59 3.48
CA GLU A 32 12.11 -13.46 2.38
C GLU A 32 11.53 -14.73 2.98
N VAL A 33 10.23 -14.98 2.77
CA VAL A 33 9.58 -16.27 3.06
C VAL A 33 10.10 -17.23 1.99
N SER A 34 11.41 -17.46 2.07
CA SER A 34 12.20 -18.31 1.23
C SER A 34 11.72 -19.73 1.49
N GLU A 35 10.98 -20.24 0.51
CA GLU A 35 10.79 -21.65 0.22
C GLU A 35 10.45 -22.53 1.44
N LEU A 36 9.20 -22.44 1.90
CA LEU A 36 8.58 -23.39 2.83
C LEU A 36 8.39 -24.79 2.22
N THR A 37 9.41 -25.41 1.63
CA THR A 37 9.37 -26.85 1.28
C THR A 37 10.77 -27.47 1.17
N SER A 38 11.62 -27.30 2.18
CA SER A 38 12.76 -28.21 2.38
C SER A 38 12.36 -29.33 3.37
N PRO A 39 12.51 -30.62 3.02
CA PRO A 39 12.26 -31.72 3.95
C PRO A 39 13.25 -31.64 5.12
N GLY A 40 12.78 -31.27 6.31
CA GLY A 40 13.59 -31.13 7.52
C GLY A 40 13.72 -29.72 8.10
N ASP A 41 13.03 -28.71 7.54
CA ASP A 41 12.90 -27.40 8.19
C ASP A 41 12.09 -27.55 9.51
N PRO A 42 12.59 -27.10 10.67
CA PRO A 42 11.82 -27.11 11.93
C PRO A 42 10.54 -26.24 11.89
N ARG A 43 10.33 -25.42 10.87
CA ARG A 43 9.05 -24.73 10.58
C ARG A 43 8.05 -25.62 9.81
N ASN A 44 8.51 -26.73 9.25
CA ASN A 44 7.70 -27.80 8.65
C ASN A 44 7.16 -28.74 9.74
N LEU A 45 6.74 -28.17 10.87
CA LEU A 45 6.03 -28.88 11.91
C LEU A 45 4.68 -29.31 11.34
N ALA A 46 4.29 -30.55 11.60
CA ALA A 46 2.92 -30.97 11.37
C ALA A 46 2.00 -30.01 12.15
N ARG A 47 1.21 -29.20 11.41
CA ARG A 47 0.26 -28.25 12.00
C ARG A 47 -1.03 -28.98 12.31
N PHE A 48 -1.31 -29.17 13.58
CA PHE A 48 -2.59 -29.68 14.05
C PHE A 48 -3.46 -28.49 14.43
N VAL A 49 -4.57 -28.30 13.70
CA VAL A 49 -5.43 -27.13 13.85
C VAL A 49 -6.75 -27.54 14.50
N GLU A 50 -7.03 -26.96 15.67
CA GLU A 50 -8.34 -26.95 16.30
C GLU A 50 -9.06 -25.65 15.91
N ARG A 51 -10.19 -25.79 15.22
CA ARG A 51 -11.00 -24.67 14.76
C ARG A 51 -11.94 -24.21 15.86
N PHE A 52 -12.21 -22.91 15.90
CA PHE A 52 -13.23 -22.36 16.78
C PHE A 52 -14.59 -23.06 16.53
N PRO A 53 -15.29 -23.52 17.59
CA PRO A 53 -16.45 -24.40 17.44
C PRO A 53 -17.73 -23.68 17.02
N MET A 54 -17.79 -22.35 17.16
CA MET A 54 -18.98 -21.55 16.87
C MET A 54 -18.82 -20.75 15.57
N GLU A 55 -19.96 -20.40 14.98
CA GLU A 55 -19.99 -19.46 13.86
C GLU A 55 -19.47 -18.07 14.29
N PRO A 56 -18.77 -17.35 13.40
CA PRO A 56 -18.31 -16.01 13.71
C PRO A 56 -19.51 -15.10 13.94
N HIS A 57 -19.43 -14.31 15.01
CA HIS A 57 -20.37 -13.24 15.26
C HIS A 57 -20.36 -12.26 14.08
N ARG A 58 -21.50 -12.13 13.39
CA ARG A 58 -21.67 -11.19 12.28
C ARG A 58 -22.31 -9.92 12.80
N LEU A 59 -21.51 -8.87 12.98
CA LEU A 59 -22.00 -7.57 13.46
C LEU A 59 -22.86 -6.88 12.41
N GLN A 60 -22.33 -6.75 11.19
CA GLN A 60 -22.99 -6.06 10.10
C GLN A 60 -22.53 -6.61 8.75
N LYS A 61 -23.38 -6.47 7.74
CA LYS A 61 -22.98 -6.65 6.34
C LYS A 61 -22.51 -5.30 5.77
N GLY A 62 -21.25 -5.22 5.38
CA GLY A 62 -20.70 -4.10 4.61
C GLY A 62 -20.62 -4.45 3.12
N THR A 63 -20.49 -3.43 2.27
CA THR A 63 -20.14 -3.59 0.85
C THR A 63 -18.76 -2.98 0.63
N THR A 64 -17.81 -3.74 0.11
CA THR A 64 -16.44 -3.28 -0.09
C THR A 64 -16.34 -2.33 -1.29
N GLN A 65 -15.27 -1.54 -1.38
CA GLN A 65 -15.01 -0.68 -2.54
C GLN A 65 -14.96 -1.48 -3.84
N PHE A 66 -14.32 -2.66 -3.82
CA PHE A 66 -14.22 -3.56 -4.98
C PHE A 66 -15.59 -4.11 -5.40
N GLU A 67 -16.44 -4.52 -4.45
CA GLU A 67 -17.80 -4.98 -4.72
C GLU A 67 -18.67 -3.85 -5.30
N GLN A 68 -18.53 -2.63 -4.77
CA GLN A 68 -19.22 -1.44 -5.29
C GLN A 68 -18.78 -1.16 -6.73
N TRP A 69 -17.47 -1.09 -6.98
CA TRP A 69 -16.91 -0.84 -8.31
C TRP A 69 -17.35 -1.91 -9.32
N GLN A 70 -17.28 -3.19 -8.95
CA GLN A 70 -17.75 -4.28 -9.80
C GLN A 70 -19.25 -4.14 -10.11
N SER A 71 -20.07 -3.86 -9.09
CA SER A 71 -21.52 -3.68 -9.25
C SER A 71 -21.85 -2.50 -10.17
N GLU A 72 -21.10 -1.40 -10.06
CA GLU A 72 -21.26 -0.24 -10.92
C GLU A 72 -20.90 -0.54 -12.38
N ASN A 73 -19.80 -1.26 -12.61
CA ASN A 73 -19.39 -1.66 -13.94
C ASN A 73 -20.40 -2.60 -14.60
N VAL A 74 -20.88 -3.61 -13.87
CA VAL A 74 -21.95 -4.51 -14.34
C VAL A 74 -23.21 -3.73 -14.67
N ARG A 75 -23.63 -2.81 -13.78
CA ARG A 75 -24.82 -1.97 -14.01
C ARG A 75 -24.67 -1.06 -15.23
N ALA A 76 -23.46 -0.55 -15.47
CA ALA A 76 -23.15 0.29 -16.60
C ALA A 76 -22.92 -0.51 -17.91
N GLY A 77 -22.95 -1.84 -17.86
CA GLY A 77 -22.65 -2.70 -19.01
C GLY A 77 -21.21 -2.54 -19.51
N ARG A 78 -20.28 -2.21 -18.61
CA ARG A 78 -18.85 -2.12 -18.92
C ARG A 78 -18.25 -3.52 -19.02
N ASP A 79 -17.23 -3.62 -19.86
CA ASP A 79 -16.46 -4.85 -20.04
C ASP A 79 -15.68 -5.22 -18.77
N GLU A 80 -15.35 -6.50 -18.62
CA GLU A 80 -14.57 -7.02 -17.48
C GLU A 80 -13.19 -6.35 -17.39
N TRP A 81 -12.60 -5.98 -18.53
CA TRP A 81 -11.29 -5.33 -18.60
C TRP A 81 -11.36 -3.81 -18.47
N TYR A 82 -12.55 -3.22 -18.24
CA TYR A 82 -12.70 -1.78 -18.03
C TYR A 82 -11.74 -1.31 -16.92
N PRO A 83 -11.01 -0.20 -17.12
CA PRO A 83 -11.14 0.82 -18.16
C PRO A 83 -10.38 0.54 -19.46
N PHE A 84 -9.75 -0.61 -19.60
CA PHE A 84 -8.97 -1.00 -20.78
C PHE A 84 -9.87 -1.65 -21.84
N ALA A 85 -9.39 -1.66 -23.08
CA ALA A 85 -10.19 -2.14 -24.20
C ALA A 85 -10.22 -3.68 -24.34
N SER A 86 -9.27 -4.38 -23.71
CA SER A 86 -9.14 -5.84 -23.80
C SER A 86 -8.20 -6.39 -22.73
N GLU A 87 -8.26 -7.71 -22.52
CA GLU A 87 -7.30 -8.48 -21.70
C GLU A 87 -5.86 -8.23 -22.11
N SER A 88 -5.54 -8.28 -23.41
CA SER A 88 -4.17 -8.06 -23.90
C SER A 88 -3.67 -6.63 -23.63
N GLU A 89 -4.57 -5.65 -23.65
CA GLU A 89 -4.23 -4.28 -23.23
C GLU A 89 -3.95 -4.20 -21.73
N TRP A 90 -4.78 -4.87 -20.91
CA TRP A 90 -4.58 -4.96 -19.46
C TRP A 90 -3.24 -5.62 -19.09
N GLU A 91 -2.92 -6.77 -19.69
CA GLU A 91 -1.64 -7.47 -19.47
C GLU A 91 -0.44 -6.59 -19.86
N THR A 92 -0.51 -5.92 -21.01
CA THR A 92 0.53 -5.00 -21.47
C THR A 92 0.74 -3.87 -20.48
N VAL A 93 -0.34 -3.28 -19.98
CA VAL A 93 -0.30 -2.19 -19.00
C VAL A 93 0.29 -2.67 -17.68
N GLY A 94 -0.15 -3.82 -17.16
CA GLY A 94 0.38 -4.40 -15.93
C GLY A 94 1.89 -4.62 -16.02
N TRP A 95 2.37 -5.18 -17.13
CA TRP A 95 3.80 -5.35 -17.35
C TRP A 95 4.56 -4.02 -17.45
N LEU A 96 4.03 -3.05 -18.19
CA LEU A 96 4.67 -1.73 -18.33
C LEU A 96 4.78 -1.01 -16.99
N VAL A 97 3.72 -0.98 -16.20
CA VAL A 97 3.69 -0.30 -14.89
C VAL A 97 4.67 -0.94 -13.91
N ALA A 98 4.78 -2.27 -13.92
CA ALA A 98 5.67 -2.99 -13.04
C ALA A 98 7.16 -2.89 -13.44
N ASN A 99 7.47 -2.80 -14.74
CA ASN A 99 8.84 -3.01 -15.24
C ASN A 99 9.48 -1.79 -15.91
N VAL A 100 8.71 -0.76 -16.28
CA VAL A 100 9.18 0.32 -17.14
C VAL A 100 9.00 1.68 -16.47
N GLY A 101 10.09 2.46 -16.46
CA GLY A 101 10.05 3.84 -15.94
C GLY A 101 9.11 4.74 -16.74
N GLN A 102 8.50 5.71 -16.05
CA GLN A 102 7.47 6.61 -16.60
C GLN A 102 7.87 7.31 -17.91
N SER A 103 9.14 7.74 -18.05
CA SER A 103 9.64 8.36 -19.28
C SER A 103 9.77 7.36 -20.44
N ALA A 104 10.23 6.15 -20.17
CA ALA A 104 10.37 5.09 -21.16
C ALA A 104 8.99 4.59 -21.65
N ILE A 105 7.97 4.58 -20.77
CA ILE A 105 6.58 4.32 -21.18
C ILE A 105 6.11 5.37 -22.20
N GLU A 106 6.39 6.66 -21.97
CA GLU A 106 6.01 7.72 -22.90
C GLU A 106 6.71 7.58 -24.27
N GLU A 107 7.97 7.14 -24.29
CA GLU A 107 8.71 6.84 -25.52
C GLU A 107 8.17 5.59 -26.22
N TYR A 108 7.91 4.51 -25.48
CA TYR A 108 7.30 3.27 -25.98
C TYR A 108 5.96 3.54 -26.68
N LEU A 109 5.10 4.37 -26.08
CA LEU A 109 3.81 4.75 -26.65
C LEU A 109 3.95 5.65 -27.90
N LYS A 110 5.12 6.25 -28.11
CA LYS A 110 5.42 7.06 -29.29
C LYS A 110 5.97 6.25 -30.47
N LEU A 111 6.42 5.02 -30.25
CA LEU A 111 6.92 4.15 -31.31
C LEU A 111 5.83 3.88 -32.36
N ASP A 112 6.27 3.78 -33.62
CA ASP A 112 5.37 3.55 -34.75
C ASP A 112 4.61 2.23 -34.65
N ILE A 113 5.26 1.18 -34.14
CA ILE A 113 4.62 -0.12 -33.93
C ILE A 113 3.48 -0.01 -32.91
N THR A 114 3.70 0.70 -31.80
CA THR A 114 2.70 0.88 -30.76
C THR A 114 1.54 1.75 -31.24
N LYS A 115 1.83 2.83 -31.98
CA LYS A 115 0.79 3.70 -32.55
C LYS A 115 -0.05 3.03 -33.63
N LYS A 116 0.54 2.13 -34.43
CA LYS A 116 -0.10 1.60 -35.65
C LYS A 116 -0.62 0.18 -35.52
N GLN A 117 -0.05 -0.63 -34.61
CA GLN A 117 -0.29 -2.08 -34.58
C GLN A 117 -0.79 -2.61 -33.24
N SER A 118 -0.40 -2.02 -32.11
CA SER A 118 -0.73 -2.59 -30.78
C SER A 118 -2.13 -2.24 -30.28
N ASN A 119 -2.92 -1.47 -31.04
CA ASN A 119 -4.34 -1.15 -30.75
C ASN A 119 -4.63 -0.67 -29.32
N LEU A 120 -3.67 0.00 -28.68
CA LEU A 120 -3.87 0.53 -27.32
C LEU A 120 -4.91 1.66 -27.34
N SER A 121 -5.80 1.65 -26.37
CA SER A 121 -6.84 2.66 -26.18
C SER A 121 -6.30 4.02 -25.69
N PHE A 122 -4.98 4.12 -25.45
CA PHE A 122 -4.27 5.31 -25.02
C PHE A 122 -3.00 5.53 -25.85
N SER A 123 -2.64 6.80 -26.02
CA SER A 123 -1.54 7.22 -26.90
C SER A 123 -0.43 7.97 -26.18
N SER A 124 -0.54 8.11 -24.86
CA SER A 124 0.43 8.81 -24.01
C SER A 124 0.33 8.31 -22.58
N LYS A 125 1.41 8.51 -21.83
CA LYS A 125 1.50 8.20 -20.40
C LYS A 125 0.39 8.91 -19.60
N TYR A 126 0.08 10.15 -19.96
CA TYR A 126 -1.00 10.89 -19.30
C TYR A 126 -2.36 10.20 -19.44
N LYS A 127 -2.70 9.73 -20.65
CA LYS A 127 -3.96 9.00 -20.88
C LYS A 127 -3.96 7.63 -20.21
N LEU A 128 -2.81 6.96 -20.18
CA LEU A 128 -2.63 5.72 -19.44
C LEU A 128 -2.90 5.93 -17.94
N ASN A 129 -2.23 6.90 -17.31
CA ASN A 129 -2.43 7.20 -15.90
C ASN A 129 -3.86 7.64 -15.59
N LYS A 130 -4.51 8.36 -16.51
CA LYS A 130 -5.93 8.68 -16.37
C LYS A 130 -6.80 7.42 -16.29
N LYS A 131 -6.54 6.40 -17.12
CA LYS A 131 -7.23 5.11 -17.04
C LYS A 131 -6.88 4.36 -15.75
N LEU A 132 -5.61 4.33 -15.35
CA LEU A 132 -5.21 3.70 -14.09
C LEU A 132 -5.95 4.31 -12.89
N ASN A 133 -6.17 5.62 -12.88
CA ASN A 133 -6.94 6.30 -11.84
C ASN A 133 -8.46 5.99 -11.86
N GLU A 134 -8.99 5.29 -12.87
CA GLU A 134 -10.39 4.83 -12.90
C GLU A 134 -10.55 3.44 -12.24
N LEU A 135 -9.45 2.75 -11.97
CA LEU A 135 -9.47 1.52 -11.17
C LEU A 135 -9.74 1.85 -9.70
N PRO A 136 -10.24 0.89 -8.90
CA PRO A 136 -10.30 1.06 -7.45
C PRO A 136 -8.90 1.39 -6.92
N THR A 137 -8.77 2.57 -6.33
CA THR A 137 -7.55 2.99 -5.65
C THR A 137 -7.75 2.92 -4.14
N GLY A 138 -6.67 2.63 -3.43
CA GLY A 138 -6.64 2.73 -1.99
C GLY A 138 -6.87 4.15 -1.46
N PRO A 139 -6.83 4.33 -0.13
CA PRO A 139 -7.06 5.60 0.54
C PRO A 139 -6.15 6.71 0.04
N ASP A 140 -6.68 7.93 0.04
CA ASP A 140 -5.95 9.12 -0.38
C ASP A 140 -4.79 9.43 0.56
N TRP A 141 -3.73 10.00 -0.02
CA TRP A 141 -2.62 10.53 0.76
C TRP A 141 -2.95 11.90 1.34
N GLU A 142 -2.74 12.06 2.64
CA GLU A 142 -2.78 13.33 3.34
C GLU A 142 -1.34 13.81 3.57
N CYS A 143 -1.09 15.09 3.33
CA CYS A 143 0.19 15.74 3.60
C CYS A 143 -0.02 16.84 4.64
N GLU A 144 0.67 16.75 5.77
CA GLU A 144 0.65 17.77 6.81
C GLU A 144 2.08 18.21 7.17
N THR A 145 2.30 19.51 7.34
CA THR A 145 3.59 20.02 7.82
C THR A 145 3.61 19.95 9.34
N ILE A 146 4.61 19.25 9.90
CA ILE A 146 4.81 19.15 11.34
C ILE A 146 6.15 19.78 11.73
N SER A 147 6.20 20.39 12.91
CA SER A 147 7.43 20.92 13.49
C SER A 147 8.03 19.92 14.48
N ILE A 148 9.23 19.42 14.19
CA ILE A 148 9.96 18.49 15.05
C ILE A 148 11.02 19.28 15.81
N THR A 149 10.97 19.20 17.14
CA THR A 149 12.01 19.78 18.00
C THR A 149 13.10 18.73 18.23
N GLY A 150 14.32 19.00 17.76
CA GLY A 150 15.47 18.12 17.95
C GLY A 150 16.10 18.22 19.33
N ASP A 151 17.07 17.35 19.57
CA ASP A 151 17.88 17.28 20.80
C ASP A 151 19.07 18.25 20.81
N ARG A 152 19.42 18.79 19.64
CA ARG A 152 20.49 19.78 19.49
C ARG A 152 20.00 21.16 19.91
N VAL A 153 20.84 21.88 20.65
CA VAL A 153 20.60 23.26 21.07
C VAL A 153 21.61 24.21 20.45
N ASP A 154 21.20 25.45 20.22
CA ASP A 154 22.09 26.52 19.81
C ASP A 154 22.93 27.05 20.99
N LYS A 155 23.81 28.02 20.70
CA LYS A 155 24.66 28.70 21.70
C LYS A 155 23.89 29.47 22.78
N HIS A 156 22.58 29.63 22.63
CA HIS A 156 21.68 30.30 23.55
C HIS A 156 20.78 29.31 24.30
N GLY A 157 20.92 28.00 24.07
CA GLY A 157 20.14 26.96 24.71
C GLY A 157 18.77 26.72 24.08
N HIS A 158 18.48 27.29 22.90
CA HIS A 158 17.25 27.01 22.17
C HIS A 158 17.41 25.74 21.33
N ALA A 159 16.42 24.85 21.40
CA ALA A 159 16.40 23.64 20.57
C ALA A 159 16.22 24.01 19.09
N PHE A 160 16.88 23.26 18.22
CA PHE A 160 16.63 23.35 16.78
C PHE A 160 15.25 22.76 16.47
N VAL A 161 14.48 23.47 15.65
CA VAL A 161 13.18 23.02 15.16
C VAL A 161 13.28 22.87 13.64
N GLU A 162 12.81 21.75 13.13
CA GLU A 162 12.74 21.45 11.70
C GLU A 162 11.27 21.28 11.31
N GLU A 163 10.87 21.89 10.19
CA GLU A 163 9.57 21.64 9.58
C GLU A 163 9.72 20.54 8.54
N VAL A 164 8.91 19.49 8.67
CA VAL A 164 8.93 18.35 7.75
C VAL A 164 7.51 18.08 7.22
N GLU A 165 7.44 17.56 6.00
CA GLU A 165 6.20 17.07 5.40
C GLU A 165 5.94 15.63 5.86
N LEU A 166 4.85 15.42 6.59
CA LEU A 166 4.36 14.10 6.96
C LEU A 166 3.28 13.68 5.97
N TRP A 167 3.60 12.64 5.20
CA TRP A 167 2.65 11.96 4.32
C TRP A 167 2.05 10.77 5.05
N ARG A 168 0.73 10.76 5.22
CA ARG A 168 -0.01 9.67 5.89
C ARG A 168 -1.30 9.32 5.17
N ARG A 169 -1.89 8.18 5.54
CA ARG A 169 -3.23 7.75 5.12
C ARG A 169 -4.07 7.50 6.37
N ASP A 170 -5.40 7.51 6.22
CA ASP A 170 -6.26 7.04 7.29
C ASP A 170 -6.05 5.52 7.50
N PRO A 171 -5.57 5.08 8.68
CA PRO A 171 -5.32 3.67 8.94
C PRO A 171 -6.59 2.81 8.90
N VAL A 172 -7.75 3.38 9.26
CA VAL A 172 -9.03 2.67 9.19
C VAL A 172 -9.41 2.43 7.74
N GLU A 173 -9.24 3.43 6.86
CA GLU A 173 -9.50 3.25 5.44
C GLU A 173 -8.53 2.25 4.80
N CYS A 174 -7.25 2.25 5.19
CA CYS A 174 -6.27 1.27 4.73
C CYS A 174 -6.68 -0.16 5.12
N VAL A 175 -7.10 -0.37 6.37
CA VAL A 175 -7.58 -1.68 6.83
C VAL A 175 -8.86 -2.08 6.09
N CYS A 176 -9.79 -1.15 5.84
CA CYS A 176 -10.99 -1.41 5.04
C CYS A 176 -10.66 -1.83 3.60
N GLU A 177 -9.68 -1.18 2.97
CA GLU A 177 -9.20 -1.55 1.63
C GLU A 177 -8.61 -2.98 1.63
N LEU A 178 -7.71 -3.29 2.58
CA LEU A 178 -7.05 -4.59 2.68
C LEU A 178 -8.06 -5.73 2.88
N ILE A 179 -8.98 -5.56 3.83
CA ILE A 179 -10.04 -6.55 4.11
C ILE A 179 -10.98 -6.69 2.90
N GLY A 180 -11.23 -5.58 2.20
CA GLY A 180 -12.15 -5.53 1.07
C GLY A 180 -11.57 -6.03 -0.25
N ASN A 181 -10.26 -6.18 -0.36
CA ASN A 181 -9.56 -6.57 -1.58
C ASN A 181 -9.61 -8.11 -1.76
N PRO A 182 -10.24 -8.60 -2.86
CA PRO A 182 -10.36 -10.03 -3.12
C PRO A 182 -9.03 -10.79 -3.20
N ALA A 183 -7.93 -10.11 -3.55
CA ALA A 183 -6.60 -10.73 -3.63
C ALA A 183 -6.11 -11.26 -2.28
N PHE A 184 -6.57 -10.68 -1.17
CA PHE A 184 -6.18 -11.08 0.18
C PHE A 184 -7.16 -12.06 0.83
N LYS A 185 -8.26 -12.41 0.16
CA LYS A 185 -9.34 -13.23 0.75
C LYS A 185 -8.85 -14.52 1.41
N ASP A 186 -7.91 -15.21 0.76
CA ASP A 186 -7.39 -16.50 1.24
C ASP A 186 -6.28 -16.36 2.30
N TYR A 187 -5.83 -15.13 2.56
CA TYR A 187 -4.82 -14.78 3.57
C TYR A 187 -5.42 -14.13 4.82
N LEU A 188 -6.73 -13.86 4.83
CA LEU A 188 -7.43 -13.25 5.95
C LEU A 188 -8.08 -14.32 6.82
N ALA A 189 -7.86 -14.23 8.14
CA ALA A 189 -8.56 -15.04 9.14
C ALA A 189 -9.66 -14.22 9.82
N TYR A 190 -10.87 -14.78 9.88
CA TYR A 190 -12.03 -14.19 10.55
C TYR A 190 -12.48 -14.97 11.79
N LEU A 191 -11.77 -16.05 12.11
CA LEU A 191 -12.02 -16.90 13.26
C LEU A 191 -10.69 -17.23 13.92
N PRO A 192 -10.67 -17.34 15.26
CA PRO A 192 -9.51 -17.83 15.95
C PRO A 192 -9.29 -19.33 15.68
N GLU A 193 -8.05 -19.75 15.81
CA GLU A 193 -7.62 -21.14 15.72
C GLU A 193 -6.67 -21.46 16.87
N HIS A 194 -6.68 -22.71 17.32
CA HIS A 194 -5.64 -23.25 18.18
C HIS A 194 -4.76 -24.14 17.32
N VAL A 195 -3.49 -23.77 17.19
CA VAL A 195 -2.53 -24.47 16.34
C VAL A 195 -1.48 -25.14 17.21
N TYR A 196 -1.19 -26.41 16.95
CA TYR A 196 -0.26 -27.23 17.71
C TYR A 196 0.79 -27.86 16.80
N GLY A 197 2.00 -28.05 17.33
CA GLY A 197 3.10 -28.74 16.66
C GLY A 197 3.09 -30.25 16.84
N ASP A 198 2.12 -30.78 17.58
CA ASP A 198 1.95 -32.21 17.84
C ASP A 198 0.47 -32.61 17.88
N ALA A 199 0.21 -33.91 17.71
CA ALA A 199 -1.14 -34.46 17.71
C ALA A 199 -1.77 -34.56 19.11
N SER A 200 -0.98 -34.43 20.18
CA SER A 200 -1.47 -34.46 21.56
C SER A 200 -2.05 -33.13 22.04
N GLY A 201 -1.78 -32.02 21.34
CA GLY A 201 -2.24 -30.69 21.72
C GLY A 201 -1.44 -30.05 22.86
N GLU A 202 -0.22 -30.52 23.14
CA GLU A 202 0.60 -30.01 24.25
C GLU A 202 1.51 -28.86 23.83
N ASN A 203 2.02 -28.86 22.59
CA ASN A 203 2.90 -27.84 22.06
C ASN A 203 2.13 -26.79 21.24
N ARG A 204 1.66 -25.71 21.88
CA ARG A 204 0.98 -24.60 21.20
C ARG A 204 1.93 -23.78 20.33
N LEU A 205 1.49 -23.51 19.11
CA LEU A 205 2.10 -22.59 18.15
C LEU A 205 1.31 -21.28 18.13
N TYR A 206 2.04 -20.15 18.20
CA TYR A 206 1.52 -18.79 18.17
C TYR A 206 2.32 -17.99 17.15
N ASP A 207 1.95 -18.10 15.88
CA ASP A 207 2.62 -17.40 14.78
C ASP A 207 1.81 -16.21 14.25
N GLU A 208 0.49 -16.29 14.36
CA GLU A 208 -0.43 -15.29 13.83
C GLU A 208 -1.44 -14.81 14.87
N MET A 209 -2.02 -13.63 14.67
CA MET A 209 -2.99 -13.05 15.63
C MET A 209 -4.19 -13.96 15.90
N TRP A 210 -4.74 -14.61 14.87
CA TRP A 210 -5.87 -15.52 15.03
C TRP A 210 -5.48 -16.82 15.71
N THR A 211 -4.19 -17.15 15.79
CA THR A 211 -3.71 -18.29 16.57
C THR A 211 -3.51 -17.96 18.05
N ALA A 212 -3.65 -16.70 18.44
CA ALA A 212 -3.50 -16.27 19.83
C ALA A 212 -4.73 -16.59 20.68
N GLU A 213 -4.48 -16.90 21.96
CA GLU A 213 -5.54 -17.18 22.94
C GLU A 213 -6.49 -15.97 23.14
N TRP A 214 -6.01 -14.76 22.88
CA TRP A 214 -6.78 -13.54 23.06
C TRP A 214 -7.98 -13.45 22.10
N TRP A 215 -7.83 -13.80 20.82
CA TRP A 215 -8.96 -13.81 19.87
C TRP A 215 -10.01 -14.87 20.25
N TRP A 216 -9.57 -16.02 20.75
CA TRP A 216 -10.47 -17.07 21.23
C TRP A 216 -11.39 -16.56 22.35
N LYS A 217 -10.82 -15.85 23.33
CA LYS A 217 -11.55 -15.25 24.44
C LYS A 217 -12.52 -14.17 23.99
N ILE A 218 -12.09 -13.27 23.10
CA ILE A 218 -12.98 -12.22 22.55
C ILE A 218 -14.16 -12.85 21.81
N GLN A 219 -13.93 -13.92 21.04
CA GLN A 219 -14.98 -14.56 20.27
C GLN A 219 -15.98 -15.33 21.16
N ASP A 220 -15.53 -15.83 22.33
CA ASP A 220 -16.37 -16.50 23.33
C ASP A 220 -17.13 -15.51 24.22
N GLU A 221 -16.66 -14.26 24.34
CA GLU A 221 -17.37 -13.21 25.06
C GLU A 221 -18.67 -12.84 24.34
N PRO A 222 -19.82 -12.82 25.05
CA PRO A 222 -21.08 -12.39 24.46
C PRO A 222 -20.98 -10.92 24.07
N LEU A 223 -21.29 -10.60 22.82
CA LEU A 223 -21.40 -9.23 22.35
C LEU A 223 -22.37 -8.46 23.25
N ASN A 224 -21.91 -7.36 23.84
CA ASN A 224 -22.75 -6.43 24.58
C ASN A 224 -23.18 -5.32 23.60
N PRO A 225 -24.43 -5.37 23.09
CA PRO A 225 -24.90 -4.50 22.01
C PRO A 225 -25.12 -3.05 22.42
#